data_AF-A0A3D5KHI7-F1
#
_entry.id   AF-A0A3D5KHI7-F1
#
_cell.length_a   1.000
_cell.length_b   1.000
_cell.length_c   1.000
_cell.angle_alpha   90.00
_cell.angle_beta   90.00
_cell.angle_gamma   90.00
#
_symmetry.space_group_name_H-M   'P 1'
#
loop_
_entity.id
_entity.type
_entity.pdbx_description
1 polymer ?
#
loop_
_entity_poly.entity_id
_entity_poly.type
_entity_poly.pdbx_seq_one_letter_code
_entity_poly.pdbx_strand_id
1 'polypeptide(L)' 'MELPKGISEKSTINEIMVTYGEPTDKDISEDFSYYKYGDIFESVEFSFNGDRLTRLKVEYEPDDLK' A
#
# COMPACT_ATOMS: atom_id res chain seq x y z
N MET A 1 8.54 13.00 -4.45
CA MET A 1 7.26 12.35 -4.71
C MET A 1 6.62 12.17 -3.34
N GLU A 2 5.59 12.97 -3.01
CA GLU A 2 4.90 12.83 -1.72
C GLU A 2 3.95 11.65 -1.82
N LEU A 3 4.07 10.70 -0.90
CA LEU A 3 3.19 9.53 -0.87
C LEU A 3 1.85 9.97 -0.25
N PRO A 4 0.71 9.39 -0.69
CA PRO A 4 -0.58 9.77 -0.15
C PRO A 4 -0.60 9.62 1.38
N LYS A 5 -1.31 10.56 2.04
CA LYS A 5 -1.51 10.60 3.50
C LYS A 5 -0.23 10.69 4.35
N GLY A 6 0.87 11.21 3.81
CA GLY A 6 2.09 11.47 4.58
C GLY A 6 2.96 10.24 4.87
N ILE A 7 2.72 9.13 4.16
CA ILE A 7 3.60 7.95 4.21
C ILE A 7 4.94 8.28 3.53
N SER A 8 6.00 7.61 3.96
CA SER A 8 7.33 7.72 3.35
C SER A 8 7.97 6.35 3.19
N GLU A 9 9.10 6.26 2.49
CA GLU A 9 9.89 5.02 2.38
C GLU A 9 10.41 4.51 3.73
N LYS A 10 10.39 5.35 4.77
CA LYS A 10 10.78 5.00 6.13
C LYS A 10 9.59 4.54 6.99
N SER A 11 8.38 4.63 6.46
CA SER A 11 7.18 4.24 7.21
C SER A 11 7.15 2.74 7.42
N THR A 12 6.78 2.37 8.64
CA THR A 12 6.59 0.98 9.08
C THR A 12 5.22 0.46 8.66
N ILE A 13 5.07 -0.86 8.68
CA ILE A 13 3.79 -1.53 8.43
C ILE A 13 2.70 -1.01 9.38
N ASN A 14 3.04 -0.81 10.65
CA ASN A 14 2.09 -0.31 11.65
C ASN A 14 1.58 1.10 11.32
N GLU A 15 2.46 2.01 10.89
CA GLU A 15 2.07 3.36 10.50
C GLU A 15 1.13 3.36 9.28
N ILE A 16 1.38 2.46 8.32
CA ILE A 16 0.50 2.29 7.16
C ILE A 16 -0.86 1.77 7.59
N MET A 17 -0.92 0.74 8.45
CA MET A 17 -2.18 0.19 8.95
C MET A 17 -2.97 1.22 9.77
N VAL A 18 -2.32 2.06 10.57
CA VAL A 18 -2.99 3.16 11.29
C VAL A 18 -3.58 4.20 10.32
N THR A 19 -2.89 4.46 9.21
CA THR A 19 -3.27 5.50 8.24
C THR A 19 -4.36 5.05 7.26
N TYR A 20 -4.31 3.79 6.83
CA TYR A 20 -5.21 3.23 5.82
C TYR A 20 -6.27 2.28 6.38
N GLY A 21 -6.09 1.78 7.61
CA GLY A 21 -6.98 0.78 8.21
C GLY A 21 -6.59 -0.63 7.80
N GLU A 22 -7.59 -1.51 7.65
CA GLU A 22 -7.37 -2.86 7.13
C GLU A 22 -7.23 -2.85 5.60
N PRO A 23 -6.28 -3.64 5.06
CA PRO A 23 -6.13 -3.77 3.61
C PRO A 23 -7.28 -4.56 2.99
N THR A 24 -7.64 -4.20 1.76
CA THR A 24 -8.59 -4.96 0.92
C THR A 24 -8.02 -6.34 0.57
N ASP A 25 -6.70 -6.41 0.35
CA ASP A 25 -6.00 -7.66 0.07
C ASP A 25 -4.61 -7.66 0.72
N LYS A 26 -4.16 -8.82 1.20
CA LYS A 26 -2.84 -8.98 1.82
C LYS A 26 -2.25 -10.36 1.53
N ASP A 27 -0.95 -10.36 1.26
CA ASP A 27 -0.15 -11.59 1.13
C ASP A 27 1.10 -11.46 2.01
N ILE A 28 1.31 -12.42 2.92
CA ILE A 28 2.35 -12.35 3.94
C ILE A 28 3.08 -13.69 3.96
N SER A 29 4.40 -13.61 3.79
CA SER A 29 5.37 -14.69 3.93
C SER A 29 6.47 -14.30 4.91
N GLU A 30 7.37 -15.23 5.26
CA GLU A 30 8.47 -14.96 6.19
C GLU A 30 9.39 -13.83 5.72
N ASP A 31 9.59 -13.70 4.40
CA ASP A 31 10.53 -12.75 3.81
C ASP A 31 9.87 -11.53 3.17
N PHE A 32 8.59 -11.64 2.81
CA PHE A 32 7.89 -10.64 2.00
C PHE A 32 6.46 -10.42 2.48
N SER A 33 6.06 -9.16 2.57
CA SER A 33 4.68 -8.78 2.86
C SER A 33 4.15 -7.78 1.82
N TYR A 34 2.96 -8.04 1.30
CA TYR A 34 2.24 -7.21 0.35
C TYR A 34 0.89 -6.81 0.93
N TYR A 35 0.54 -5.53 0.77
CA TYR A 35 -0.70 -4.96 1.24
C TYR A 35 -1.30 -4.08 0.15
N LYS A 36 -2.58 -4.31 -0.18
CA LYS A 36 -3.35 -3.50 -1.11
C LYS A 36 -4.53 -2.87 -0.39
N TYR A 37 -4.71 -1.57 -0.59
CA TYR A 37 -5.81 -0.77 -0.04
C TYR A 37 -6.60 -0.16 -1.19
N GLY A 38 -7.91 -0.02 -1.02
CA GLY A 38 -8.81 0.60 -2.01
C GLY A 38 -9.51 -0.41 -2.93
N ASP A 39 -10.15 0.12 -3.96
CA ASP A 39 -11.00 -0.61 -4.92
C ASP A 39 -10.29 -0.80 -6.27
N ILE A 40 -10.93 -1.50 -7.21
CA ILE A 40 -10.35 -1.84 -8.53
C ILE A 40 -9.82 -0.59 -9.27
N PHE A 41 -10.49 0.54 -9.11
CA PHE A 41 -10.22 1.79 -9.84
C PHE A 41 -9.37 2.81 -9.05
N GLU A 42 -9.17 2.60 -7.75
CA GLU A 42 -8.26 3.40 -6.93
C GLU A 42 -7.61 2.48 -5.90
N SER A 43 -6.31 2.20 -6.08
CA SER A 43 -5.60 1.34 -5.14
C SER A 43 -4.22 1.83 -4.78
N VAL A 44 -3.83 1.53 -3.55
CA VAL A 44 -2.50 1.78 -3.02
C VAL A 44 -1.89 0.44 -2.61
N GLU A 45 -0.76 0.11 -3.22
CA GLU A 45 -0.01 -1.11 -2.93
C GLU A 45 1.28 -0.79 -2.18
N PHE A 46 1.54 -1.52 -1.12
CA PHE A 46 2.80 -1.48 -0.37
C PHE A 46 3.44 -2.86 -0.39
N SER A 47 4.77 -2.92 -0.54
CA SER A 47 5.53 -4.16 -0.44
C SER A 47 6.74 -4.01 0.47
N PHE A 48 6.92 -4.99 1.35
CA PHE A 48 7.95 -5.04 2.37
C PHE A 48 8.83 -6.26 2.19
N ASN A 49 10.12 -6.08 2.45
CA ASN A 49 11.07 -7.18 2.64
C ASN A 49 11.64 -7.04 4.05
N GLY A 50 11.23 -7.94 4.95
CA GLY A 50 11.35 -7.71 6.39
C GLY A 50 10.68 -6.38 6.81
N ASP A 51 11.36 -5.58 7.61
CA ASP A 51 10.85 -4.28 8.09
C ASP A 51 11.01 -3.13 7.08
N ARG A 52 11.61 -3.39 5.90
CA ARG A 52 11.93 -2.34 4.93
C ARG A 52 10.88 -2.24 3.84
N LEU A 53 10.30 -1.06 3.67
CA LEU A 53 9.47 -0.76 2.50
C LEU A 53 10.34 -0.81 1.24
N THR A 54 9.93 -1.64 0.28
CA THR A 54 10.65 -1.84 -0.99
C THR A 54 9.87 -1.32 -2.18
N ARG A 55 8.55 -1.20 -2.07
CA ARG A 55 7.67 -0.70 -3.14
C ARG A 55 6.48 0.04 -2.57
N LEU A 56 6.18 1.18 -3.18
CA LEU A 56 4.89 1.85 -3.11
C LEU A 56 4.37 2.03 -4.53
N LYS A 57 3.12 1.66 -4.77
CA LYS A 57 2.40 1.93 -6.02
C LYS A 57 1.07 2.59 -5.69
N VAL A 58 0.74 3.66 -6.41
CA VAL A 58 -0.58 4.29 -6.35
C VAL A 58 -1.16 4.19 -7.75
N GLU A 59 -2.27 3.48 -7.89
CA GLU A 59 -3.01 3.35 -9.13
C GLU A 59 -4.35 4.08 -9.01
N TYR A 60 -4.64 4.90 -10.01
CA TYR A 60 -5.90 5.59 -10.16
C TYR A 60 -6.33 5.43 -11.61
N GLU A 61 -7.36 4.62 -11.85
CA GLU A 61 -8.05 4.55 -13.12
C GLU A 61 -9.38 5.31 -12.99
N PRO A 62 -9.58 6.40 -13.75
CA PRO A 62 -10.85 7.11 -13.70
C PRO A 62 -12.00 6.20 -14.15
N ASP A 63 -13.14 6.32 -13.46
CA ASP A 63 -14.40 5.57 -13.70
C ASP A 63 -14.97 5.69 -15.13
N ASP A 64 -14.40 6.59 -15.96
CA ASP A 64 -14.83 6.90 -17.34
C ASP A 64 -14.52 5.79 -18.37
N LEU A 65 -14.05 4.61 -17.94
CA LEU A 65 -13.88 3.41 -18.77
C LEU A 65 -14.97 2.35 -18.50
N LYS A 66 -16.25 2.77 -18.41
CA LYS A 66 -17.42 1.88 -18.39
C LYS A 66 -18.12 1.82 -19.75
#